data_AF-A0A0A6ZTI2-F1
#
_entry.id   AF-A0A0A6ZTI2-F1
#
_cell.length_a   1.000
_cell.length_b   1.000
_cell.length_c   1.000
_cell.angle_alpha   90.00
_cell.angle_beta   90.00
_cell.angle_gamma   90.00
#
_symmetry.space_group_name_H-M   'P 1'
#
loop_
_entity.id
_entity.type
_entity.pdbx_description
1 polymer ?
#
loop_
_entity_poly.entity_id
_entity_poly.type
_entity_poly.pdbx_seq_one_letter_code
_entity_poly.pdbx_strand_id
1 'polypeptide(L)'
;MQNVGTAYAVKRAVIDGEPITERVVTLTGEAIARPGNVWARLGTPVRHLLNDAGFCPSADQMVIMGGPLMGLTLPWLDVPVVKITNCLLAPSANELGEPQEEQSCIRCSACADACPADLLPQQLYWFSKGQQHDKATTHNIADCIECGACAWVCPSNIPLVQYFRQEKAEIAAIRQEEKRAAEAKARFEARQARLEREKAARLERHKSAAVQPAAKDKDAIAAALARVKEKQAQATQPIVIKAGERPDNSAIIAAREARKAQARAKQAELQQTNDAATVTDPRKTAVEAAIARAKARKLEQQQANAEPEEQV
;
A
#
# COMPACT_ATOMS: atom_id res chain seq x y z
N MET A 1 -28.04 1.93 -4.90
CA MET A 1 -28.80 2.75 -5.88
C MET A 1 -27.83 3.21 -6.97
N GLN A 2 -28.09 2.91 -8.25
CA GLN A 2 -27.22 3.33 -9.36
C GLN A 2 -27.89 4.48 -10.11
N ASN A 3 -27.14 5.55 -10.38
CA ASN A 3 -27.65 6.70 -11.14
C ASN A 3 -27.84 6.31 -12.62
N VAL A 4 -28.84 6.89 -13.29
CA VAL A 4 -29.08 6.74 -14.74
C VAL A 4 -27.82 7.08 -15.54
N GLY A 5 -27.07 8.12 -15.15
CA GLY A 5 -25.79 8.48 -15.77
C GLY A 5 -24.75 7.37 -15.67
N THR A 6 -24.74 6.61 -14.55
CA THR A 6 -23.87 5.44 -14.40
C THR A 6 -24.29 4.33 -15.36
N ALA A 7 -25.60 4.03 -15.46
CA ALA A 7 -26.09 3.01 -16.38
C ALA A 7 -25.75 3.35 -17.84
N TYR A 8 -25.90 4.61 -18.24
CA TYR A 8 -25.52 5.10 -19.56
C TYR A 8 -24.00 4.96 -19.82
N ALA A 9 -23.17 5.33 -18.85
CA ALA A 9 -21.71 5.18 -18.97
C ALA A 9 -21.28 3.71 -19.07
N VAL A 10 -21.92 2.81 -18.32
CA VAL A 10 -21.65 1.36 -18.38
C VAL A 10 -22.00 0.80 -19.75
N LYS A 11 -23.14 1.20 -20.34
CA LYS A 11 -23.51 0.80 -21.71
C LYS A 11 -22.42 1.22 -22.69
N ARG A 12 -21.98 2.49 -22.68
CA ARG A 12 -20.93 2.98 -23.59
C ARG A 12 -19.62 2.21 -23.42
N ALA A 13 -19.21 1.95 -22.19
CA ALA A 13 -17.96 1.23 -21.93
C ALA A 13 -18.00 -0.23 -22.40
N VAL A 14 -19.11 -0.95 -22.16
CA VAL A 14 -19.20 -2.39 -22.43
C VAL A 14 -19.65 -2.71 -23.85
N ILE A 15 -20.63 -1.96 -24.39
CA ILE A 15 -21.20 -2.21 -25.71
C ILE A 15 -20.45 -1.43 -26.78
N ASP A 16 -20.19 -0.14 -26.55
CA ASP A 16 -19.60 0.74 -27.56
C ASP A 16 -18.07 0.76 -27.51
N GLY A 17 -17.47 0.22 -26.45
CA GLY A 17 -16.01 0.24 -26.23
C GLY A 17 -15.45 1.62 -25.87
N GLU A 18 -16.33 2.56 -25.48
CA GLU A 18 -15.96 3.95 -25.23
C GLU A 18 -15.79 4.22 -23.74
N PRO A 19 -14.61 4.70 -23.28
CA PRO A 19 -14.44 5.11 -21.90
C PRO A 19 -15.27 6.37 -21.60
N ILE A 20 -15.54 6.61 -20.32
CA ILE A 20 -16.20 7.86 -19.89
C ILE A 20 -15.25 9.05 -20.09
N THR A 21 -15.46 9.79 -21.17
CA THR A 21 -14.69 11.01 -21.50
C THR A 21 -15.43 12.29 -21.11
N GLU A 22 -16.76 12.22 -21.04
CA GLU A 22 -17.65 13.33 -20.76
C GLU A 22 -18.89 12.87 -19.99
N ARG A 23 -19.60 13.83 -19.40
CA ARG A 23 -20.85 13.59 -18.69
C ARG A 23 -21.75 14.81 -18.77
N VAL A 24 -23.04 14.58 -18.58
CA VAL A 24 -24.01 15.66 -18.42
C VAL A 24 -23.79 16.33 -17.06
N VAL A 25 -23.69 17.65 -17.07
CA VAL A 25 -23.60 18.51 -15.89
C VAL A 25 -24.71 19.54 -15.96
N THR A 26 -25.52 19.65 -14.91
CA THR A 26 -26.52 20.70 -14.78
C THR A 26 -25.88 21.95 -14.21
N LEU A 27 -26.04 23.09 -14.86
CA LEU A 27 -25.61 24.40 -14.39
C LEU A 27 -26.86 25.15 -13.92
N THR A 28 -26.92 25.53 -12.65
CA THR A 28 -28.11 26.17 -12.07
C THR A 28 -27.76 27.11 -10.90
N GLY A 29 -28.73 27.93 -10.48
CA GLY A 29 -28.63 28.91 -9.41
C GLY A 29 -28.81 30.33 -9.92
N GLU A 30 -29.21 31.25 -9.04
CA GLU A 30 -29.52 32.64 -9.39
C GLU A 30 -28.32 33.42 -9.93
N ALA A 31 -27.09 33.02 -9.60
CA ALA A 31 -25.88 33.64 -10.13
C ALA A 31 -25.57 33.24 -11.59
N ILE A 32 -26.38 32.38 -12.21
CA ILE A 32 -26.18 31.88 -13.58
C ILE A 32 -27.24 32.47 -14.51
N ALA A 33 -26.81 33.21 -15.53
CA ALA A 33 -27.72 33.84 -16.50
C ALA A 33 -28.45 32.83 -17.41
N ARG A 34 -27.78 31.72 -17.78
CA ARG A 34 -28.32 30.70 -18.67
C ARG A 34 -28.26 29.31 -18.03
N PRO A 35 -29.18 28.96 -17.12
CA PRO A 35 -29.23 27.64 -16.51
C PRO A 35 -29.57 26.58 -17.57
N GLY A 36 -28.99 25.39 -17.44
CA GLY A 36 -29.17 24.33 -18.42
C GLY A 36 -28.27 23.12 -18.21
N ASN A 37 -28.46 22.11 -19.05
CA ASN A 37 -27.65 20.90 -19.04
C ASN A 37 -26.60 20.99 -20.15
N VAL A 38 -25.34 20.73 -19.81
CA VAL A 38 -24.23 20.73 -20.76
C VAL A 38 -23.49 19.40 -20.75
N TRP A 39 -22.93 19.01 -21.89
CA TRP A 39 -21.96 17.92 -21.95
C TRP A 39 -20.58 18.47 -21.61
N ALA A 40 -20.05 18.08 -20.45
CA ALA A 40 -18.74 18.51 -20.00
C ALA A 40 -17.74 17.36 -20.09
N ARG A 41 -16.58 17.63 -20.71
CA ARG A 41 -15.45 16.70 -20.70
C ARG A 41 -14.88 16.62 -19.29
N LEU A 42 -14.49 15.40 -18.88
CA LEU A 42 -13.77 15.22 -17.64
C LEU A 42 -12.43 15.95 -17.70
N GLY A 43 -12.09 16.66 -16.62
CA GLY A 43 -10.92 17.54 -16.54
C GLY A 43 -11.18 19.01 -16.88
N THR A 44 -12.33 19.34 -17.49
CA THR A 44 -12.70 20.74 -17.78
C THR A 44 -12.76 21.54 -16.48
N PRO A 45 -12.08 22.70 -16.36
CA PRO A 45 -12.19 23.54 -15.17
C PRO A 45 -13.63 24.03 -14.97
N VAL A 46 -14.12 23.99 -13.72
CA VAL A 46 -15.48 24.45 -13.38
C VAL A 46 -15.72 25.90 -13.83
N ARG A 47 -14.71 26.78 -13.70
CA ARG A 47 -14.78 28.16 -14.20
C ARG A 47 -15.16 28.28 -15.68
N HIS A 48 -14.75 27.33 -16.52
CA HIS A 48 -15.02 27.38 -17.95
C HIS A 48 -16.51 27.17 -18.21
N LEU A 49 -17.11 26.20 -17.54
CA LEU A 49 -18.55 25.93 -17.64
C LEU A 49 -19.38 27.07 -17.06
N LEU A 50 -18.97 27.63 -15.92
CA LEU A 50 -19.66 28.75 -15.30
C LEU A 50 -19.64 30.00 -16.19
N ASN A 51 -18.47 30.33 -16.77
CA ASN A 51 -18.35 31.46 -17.69
C ASN A 51 -19.21 31.26 -18.94
N ASP A 52 -19.24 30.03 -19.50
CA ASP A 52 -20.11 29.71 -20.64
C ASP A 52 -21.60 29.89 -20.29
N ALA A 53 -22.01 29.58 -19.06
CA ALA A 53 -23.38 29.80 -18.59
C ALA A 53 -23.70 31.26 -18.20
N GLY A 54 -22.73 32.18 -18.29
CA GLY A 54 -22.91 33.58 -17.91
C GLY A 54 -22.97 33.77 -16.40
N PHE A 55 -22.00 33.21 -15.68
CA PHE A 55 -21.88 33.34 -14.23
C PHE A 55 -21.54 34.76 -13.79
N CYS A 56 -22.39 35.32 -12.93
CA CYS A 56 -22.29 36.66 -12.36
C CYS A 56 -22.12 36.56 -10.84
N PRO A 57 -20.87 36.52 -10.32
CA PRO A 57 -20.64 36.31 -8.90
C PRO A 57 -21.04 37.52 -8.04
N SER A 58 -21.69 37.24 -6.92
CA SER A 58 -21.82 38.17 -5.79
C SER A 58 -20.55 38.18 -4.92
N ALA A 59 -20.47 39.10 -3.95
CA ALA A 59 -19.28 39.27 -3.10
C ALA A 59 -18.92 38.00 -2.30
N ASP A 60 -19.93 37.29 -1.79
CA ASP A 60 -19.78 36.04 -1.02
C ASP A 60 -20.21 34.80 -1.82
N GLN A 61 -20.04 34.85 -3.14
CA GLN A 61 -20.51 33.80 -4.03
C GLN A 61 -19.79 32.47 -3.77
N MET A 62 -20.53 31.47 -3.32
CA MET A 62 -20.08 30.09 -3.30
C MET A 62 -20.58 29.31 -4.52
N VAL A 63 -19.82 28.28 -4.90
CA VAL A 63 -20.23 27.33 -5.93
C VAL A 63 -20.22 25.94 -5.31
N ILE A 64 -21.32 25.22 -5.45
CA ILE A 64 -21.54 23.91 -4.90
C ILE A 64 -21.47 22.89 -6.05
N MET A 65 -20.55 21.95 -5.94
CA MET A 65 -20.48 20.80 -6.82
C MET A 65 -21.40 19.70 -6.30
N GLY A 66 -22.53 19.51 -6.98
CA GLY A 66 -23.60 18.61 -6.60
C GLY A 66 -24.93 19.36 -6.45
N GLY A 67 -25.86 18.76 -5.72
CA GLY A 67 -27.14 19.41 -5.38
C GLY A 67 -27.06 20.24 -4.10
N PRO A 68 -28.14 20.93 -3.72
CA PRO A 68 -28.17 21.78 -2.51
C PRO A 68 -27.93 20.99 -1.21
N LEU A 69 -28.29 19.70 -1.18
CA LEU A 69 -28.18 18.90 0.04
C LEU A 69 -26.88 18.06 0.12
N MET A 70 -26.51 17.39 -0.97
CA MET A 70 -25.35 16.49 -1.03
C MET A 70 -24.11 17.12 -1.66
N GLY A 71 -24.21 18.37 -2.11
CA GLY A 71 -23.14 19.04 -2.79
C GLY A 71 -21.98 19.43 -1.88
N LEU A 72 -20.81 19.59 -2.49
CA LEU A 72 -19.61 20.07 -1.84
C LEU A 72 -19.34 21.50 -2.29
N THR A 73 -19.20 22.41 -1.34
CA THR A 73 -18.75 23.78 -1.62
C THR A 73 -17.32 23.74 -2.14
N LEU A 74 -17.11 24.30 -3.33
CA LEU A 74 -15.81 24.36 -3.97
C LEU A 74 -14.96 25.47 -3.35
N PRO A 75 -13.70 25.20 -2.96
CA PRO A 75 -12.81 26.20 -2.40
C PRO A 75 -12.28 27.19 -3.46
N TRP A 76 -12.22 26.78 -4.73
CA TRP A 76 -11.86 27.61 -5.88
C TRP A 76 -12.49 27.05 -7.17
N LEU A 77 -12.55 27.85 -8.24
CA LEU A 77 -13.26 27.49 -9.49
C LEU A 77 -12.41 26.75 -10.54
N ASP A 78 -11.10 26.62 -10.32
CA ASP A 78 -10.17 25.83 -11.16
C ASP A 78 -10.22 24.32 -10.90
N VAL A 79 -11.12 23.86 -10.03
CA VAL A 79 -11.32 22.43 -9.79
C VAL A 79 -11.81 21.77 -11.08
N PRO A 80 -11.27 20.60 -11.46
CA PRO A 80 -11.70 19.89 -12.66
C PRO A 80 -13.07 19.24 -12.46
N VAL A 81 -13.85 19.21 -13.53
CA VAL A 81 -15.04 18.36 -13.64
C VAL A 81 -14.60 16.90 -13.60
N VAL A 82 -15.01 16.18 -12.57
CA VAL A 82 -14.73 14.74 -12.39
C VAL A 82 -16.00 13.90 -12.60
N LYS A 83 -15.85 12.58 -12.60
CA LYS A 83 -16.95 11.62 -12.83
C LYS A 83 -18.16 11.77 -11.90
N ILE A 84 -18.01 12.43 -10.75
CA ILE A 84 -19.08 12.65 -9.77
C ILE A 84 -19.79 14.02 -9.91
N THR A 85 -19.36 14.88 -10.85
CA THR A 85 -19.88 16.25 -11.02
C THR A 85 -21.25 16.27 -11.69
N ASN A 86 -22.32 15.97 -10.96
CA ASN A 86 -23.68 15.95 -11.53
C ASN A 86 -24.25 17.34 -11.81
N CYS A 87 -23.99 18.27 -10.92
CA CYS A 87 -24.56 19.61 -10.95
C CYS A 87 -23.49 20.59 -10.46
N LEU A 88 -23.50 21.80 -10.98
CA LEU A 88 -22.79 22.96 -10.46
C LEU A 88 -23.87 23.99 -10.12
N LEU A 89 -24.10 24.15 -8.82
CA LEU A 89 -25.05 25.08 -8.26
C LEU A 89 -24.29 26.33 -7.81
N ALA A 90 -24.64 27.49 -8.35
CA ALA A 90 -24.11 28.78 -7.92
C ALA A 90 -25.25 29.60 -7.31
N PRO A 91 -25.59 29.37 -6.03
CA PRO A 91 -26.79 29.93 -5.44
C PRO A 91 -26.56 31.37 -4.98
N SER A 92 -27.62 32.17 -4.93
CA SER A 92 -27.56 33.45 -4.22
C SER A 92 -27.72 33.27 -2.71
N ALA A 93 -27.48 34.32 -1.94
CA ALA A 93 -27.77 34.35 -0.50
C ALA A 93 -29.26 34.10 -0.21
N ASN A 94 -30.16 34.52 -1.11
CA ASN A 94 -31.59 34.31 -0.94
C ASN A 94 -32.00 32.84 -1.16
N GLU A 95 -31.31 32.11 -2.03
CA GLU A 95 -31.63 30.70 -2.31
C GLU A 95 -31.23 29.75 -1.16
N LEU A 96 -30.14 30.06 -0.44
CA LEU A 96 -29.66 29.23 0.67
C LEU A 96 -30.19 29.66 2.04
N GLY A 97 -30.65 30.91 2.17
CA GLY A 97 -31.05 31.50 3.44
C GLY A 97 -29.84 31.88 4.33
N GLU A 98 -30.12 32.60 5.41
CA GLU A 98 -29.08 32.98 6.37
C GLU A 98 -28.69 31.80 7.28
N PRO A 99 -27.39 31.65 7.61
CA PRO A 99 -26.96 30.65 8.59
C PRO A 99 -27.60 30.94 9.95
N GLN A 100 -28.40 30.01 10.46
CA GLN A 100 -28.95 30.10 11.82
C GLN A 100 -28.04 29.36 12.81
N GLU A 101 -28.00 29.83 14.06
CA GLU A 101 -27.22 29.18 15.11
C GLU A 101 -27.84 27.85 15.54
N GLU A 102 -26.99 26.86 15.86
CA GLU A 102 -27.44 25.56 16.38
C GLU A 102 -28.15 25.76 17.74
N GLN A 103 -29.41 25.32 17.81
CA GLN A 103 -30.19 25.29 19.05
C GLN A 103 -30.27 23.87 19.61
N SER A 104 -30.71 23.75 20.87
CA SER A 104 -30.88 22.44 21.51
C SER A 104 -32.00 21.61 20.85
N CYS A 105 -31.78 20.29 20.74
CA CYS A 105 -32.75 19.36 20.17
C CYS A 105 -34.03 19.27 21.03
N ILE A 106 -35.19 19.58 20.44
CA ILE A 106 -36.51 19.51 21.10
C ILE A 106 -37.21 18.15 20.97
N ARG A 107 -36.54 17.15 20.36
CA ARG A 107 -37.06 15.80 20.12
C ARG A 107 -38.40 15.71 19.37
N CYS A 108 -38.60 16.55 18.36
CA CYS A 108 -39.83 16.59 17.55
C CYS A 108 -39.99 15.44 16.53
N SER A 109 -39.01 14.55 16.39
CA SER A 109 -39.00 13.40 15.45
C SER A 109 -39.05 13.69 13.95
N ALA A 110 -39.21 14.94 13.50
CA ALA A 110 -39.24 15.33 12.08
C ALA A 110 -38.05 14.78 11.25
N CYS A 111 -36.87 14.67 11.86
CA CYS A 111 -35.69 14.11 11.21
C CYS A 111 -35.82 12.62 10.84
N ALA A 112 -36.59 11.84 11.59
CA ALA A 112 -36.83 10.42 11.32
C ALA A 112 -37.81 10.28 10.15
N ASP A 113 -38.90 11.05 10.16
CA ASP A 113 -39.91 11.05 9.09
C ASP A 113 -39.34 11.49 7.74
N ALA A 114 -38.37 12.40 7.74
CA ALA A 114 -37.71 12.89 6.53
C ALA A 114 -36.56 11.98 6.03
N CYS A 115 -36.17 10.94 6.77
CA CYS A 115 -35.00 10.16 6.42
C CYS A 115 -35.31 9.14 5.30
N PRO A 116 -34.69 9.25 4.11
CA PRO A 116 -34.96 8.32 3.00
C PRO A 116 -34.33 6.92 3.20
N ALA A 117 -33.54 6.75 4.26
CA ALA A 117 -32.89 5.49 4.62
C ALA A 117 -33.53 4.84 5.86
N ASP A 118 -34.67 5.36 6.33
CA ASP A 118 -35.41 4.85 7.50
C ASP A 118 -34.54 4.69 8.76
N LEU A 119 -33.57 5.59 8.94
CA LEU A 119 -32.73 5.64 10.13
C LEU A 119 -33.40 6.46 11.25
N LEU A 120 -32.79 6.46 12.44
CA LEU A 120 -33.17 7.29 13.57
C LEU A 120 -32.12 8.41 13.82
N PRO A 121 -32.12 9.51 13.05
CA PRO A 121 -31.12 10.57 13.19
C PRO A 121 -31.05 11.18 14.57
N GLN A 122 -32.17 11.24 15.30
CA GLN A 122 -32.20 11.72 16.67
C GLN A 122 -31.29 10.89 17.58
N GLN A 123 -31.36 9.56 17.51
CA GLN A 123 -30.53 8.68 18.34
C GLN A 123 -29.07 8.73 17.89
N LEU A 124 -28.84 8.67 16.57
CA LEU A 124 -27.50 8.79 16.00
C LEU A 124 -26.82 10.09 16.42
N TYR A 125 -27.53 11.21 16.47
CA TYR A 125 -26.98 12.49 16.94
C TYR A 125 -26.44 12.40 18.36
N TRP A 126 -27.22 11.82 19.28
CA TRP A 126 -26.78 11.66 20.67
C TRP A 126 -25.61 10.70 20.82
N PHE A 127 -25.56 9.63 20.01
CA PHE A 127 -24.41 8.72 20.00
C PHE A 127 -23.16 9.38 19.44
N SER A 128 -23.27 10.10 18.32
CA SER A 128 -22.14 10.84 17.73
C SER A 128 -21.63 11.95 18.65
N LYS A 129 -22.54 12.76 19.21
CA LYS A 129 -22.17 13.83 20.15
C LYS A 129 -21.53 13.28 21.43
N GLY A 130 -21.95 12.07 21.84
CA GLY A 130 -21.40 11.37 22.99
C GLY A 130 -20.18 10.49 22.70
N GLN A 131 -19.64 10.48 21.47
CA GLN A 131 -18.54 9.60 21.02
C GLN A 131 -18.80 8.10 21.32
N GLN A 132 -20.06 7.67 21.22
CA GLN A 132 -20.49 6.29 21.47
C GLN A 132 -20.50 5.49 20.16
N HIS A 133 -19.30 5.24 19.61
CA HIS A 133 -19.08 4.62 18.30
C HIS A 133 -19.74 3.24 18.13
N ASP A 134 -19.71 2.42 19.18
CA ASP A 134 -20.33 1.09 19.17
C ASP A 134 -21.84 1.17 18.98
N LYS A 135 -22.49 2.13 19.67
CA LYS A 135 -23.94 2.34 19.56
C LYS A 135 -24.29 2.94 18.20
N ALA A 136 -23.51 3.90 17.71
CA ALA A 136 -23.72 4.46 16.37
C ALA A 136 -23.61 3.37 15.28
N THR A 137 -22.64 2.47 15.41
CA THR A 137 -22.47 1.31 14.53
C THR A 137 -23.67 0.35 14.63
N THR A 138 -24.13 0.05 15.85
CA THR A 138 -25.31 -0.82 16.07
C THR A 138 -26.59 -0.22 15.48
N HIS A 139 -26.69 1.11 15.42
CA HIS A 139 -27.81 1.82 14.79
C HIS A 139 -27.55 2.15 13.32
N ASN A 140 -26.69 1.36 12.65
CA ASN A 140 -26.45 1.41 11.22
C ASN A 140 -26.06 2.78 10.68
N ILE A 141 -25.22 3.54 11.42
CA ILE A 141 -24.73 4.83 10.92
C ILE A 141 -24.04 4.73 9.55
N ALA A 142 -23.47 3.56 9.22
CA ALA A 142 -22.87 3.28 7.92
C ALA A 142 -23.87 3.43 6.75
N ASP A 143 -25.16 3.17 6.98
CA ASP A 143 -26.20 3.23 5.94
C ASP A 143 -26.68 4.66 5.67
N CYS A 144 -26.31 5.62 6.51
CA CYS A 144 -26.63 7.03 6.28
C CYS A 144 -26.01 7.46 4.93
N ILE A 145 -26.81 7.98 4.00
CA ILE A 145 -26.30 8.45 2.70
C ILE A 145 -25.87 9.91 2.70
N GLU A 146 -25.83 10.57 3.88
CA GLU A 146 -25.41 11.97 4.04
C GLU A 146 -26.20 12.95 3.16
N CYS A 147 -27.49 12.67 2.98
CA CYS A 147 -28.37 13.41 2.08
C CYS A 147 -28.86 14.76 2.60
N GLY A 148 -28.54 15.17 3.83
CA GLY A 148 -28.93 16.50 4.35
C GLY A 148 -30.39 16.68 4.75
N ALA A 149 -31.31 15.79 4.35
CA ALA A 149 -32.75 15.94 4.58
C ALA A 149 -33.11 16.16 6.06
N CYS A 150 -32.48 15.41 6.96
CA CYS A 150 -32.70 15.52 8.40
C CYS A 150 -32.24 16.86 9.00
N ALA A 151 -31.18 17.45 8.47
CA ALA A 151 -30.67 18.75 8.91
C ALA A 151 -31.59 19.87 8.42
N TRP A 152 -32.07 19.78 7.18
CA TRP A 152 -32.98 20.75 6.57
C TRP A 152 -34.32 20.87 7.31
N VAL A 153 -34.93 19.75 7.70
CA VAL A 153 -36.22 19.77 8.42
C VAL A 153 -36.10 20.05 9.92
N CYS A 154 -34.88 20.25 10.43
CA CYS A 154 -34.65 20.40 11.86
C CYS A 154 -35.06 21.81 12.32
N PRO A 155 -36.08 21.96 13.21
CA PRO A 155 -36.46 23.28 13.72
C PRO A 155 -35.40 23.92 14.62
N SER A 156 -34.45 23.12 15.13
CA SER A 156 -33.34 23.58 15.96
C SER A 156 -32.06 23.90 15.14
N ASN A 157 -32.13 23.86 13.81
CA ASN A 157 -31.01 24.04 12.88
C ASN A 157 -29.74 23.23 13.24
N ILE A 158 -29.90 21.99 13.69
CA ILE A 158 -28.78 21.12 14.06
C ILE A 158 -28.13 20.56 12.79
N PRO A 159 -26.82 20.72 12.56
CA PRO A 159 -26.13 20.22 11.38
C PRO A 159 -25.85 18.70 11.47
N LEU A 160 -26.91 17.90 11.55
CA LEU A 160 -26.86 16.45 11.79
C LEU A 160 -25.87 15.69 10.88
N VAL A 161 -25.82 16.05 9.59
CA VAL A 161 -24.92 15.39 8.63
C VAL A 161 -23.45 15.63 8.94
N GLN A 162 -23.08 16.78 9.51
CA GLN A 162 -21.69 17.06 9.90
C GLN A 162 -21.25 16.12 11.03
N TYR A 163 -22.10 15.95 12.05
CA TYR A 163 -21.87 14.98 13.13
C TYR A 163 -21.74 13.55 12.60
N PHE A 164 -22.61 13.14 11.66
CA PHE A 164 -22.56 11.79 11.10
C PHE A 164 -21.33 11.56 10.21
N ARG A 165 -20.90 12.56 9.46
CA ARG A 165 -19.64 12.50 8.67
C ARG A 165 -18.42 12.33 9.58
N GLN A 166 -18.37 13.10 10.66
CA GLN A 166 -17.31 12.99 11.65
C GLN A 166 -17.31 11.59 12.28
N GLU A 167 -18.45 11.15 12.79
CA GLU A 167 -18.60 9.84 13.44
C GLU A 167 -18.19 8.68 12.52
N LYS A 168 -18.61 8.72 11.25
CA LYS A 168 -18.18 7.71 10.27
C LYS A 168 -16.67 7.73 10.02
N ALA A 169 -16.07 8.91 9.96
CA ALA A 169 -14.62 9.04 9.78
C ALA A 169 -13.87 8.48 11.00
N GLU A 170 -14.36 8.72 12.21
CA GLU A 170 -13.81 8.18 13.45
C GLU A 170 -13.94 6.64 13.51
N ILE A 171 -15.12 6.09 13.23
CA ILE A 171 -15.32 4.62 13.13
C ILE A 171 -14.39 4.01 12.07
N ALA A 172 -14.22 4.66 10.92
CA ALA A 172 -13.32 4.19 9.88
C ALA A 172 -11.85 4.21 10.33
N ALA A 173 -11.43 5.24 11.05
CA ALA A 173 -10.09 5.35 11.61
C ALA A 173 -9.82 4.23 12.63
N ILE A 174 -10.75 3.98 13.55
CA ILE A 174 -10.68 2.89 14.53
C ILE A 174 -10.53 1.55 13.82
N ARG A 175 -11.40 1.24 12.85
CA ARG A 175 -11.32 -0.01 12.07
C ARG A 175 -9.99 -0.15 11.32
N GLN A 176 -9.45 0.96 10.80
CA GLN A 176 -8.16 0.94 10.11
C GLN A 176 -7.01 0.64 11.07
N GLU A 177 -7.03 1.21 12.28
CA GLU A 177 -6.06 0.93 13.33
C GLU A 177 -6.13 -0.51 13.80
N GLU A 178 -7.34 -1.04 14.07
CA GLU A 178 -7.56 -2.44 14.42
C GLU A 178 -7.01 -3.39 13.35
N LYS A 179 -7.25 -3.09 12.07
CA LYS A 179 -6.70 -3.88 10.96
C LYS A 179 -5.18 -3.84 10.94
N ARG A 180 -4.57 -2.67 11.10
CA ARG A 180 -3.10 -2.52 11.16
C ARG A 180 -2.52 -3.28 12.36
N ALA A 181 -3.17 -3.22 13.52
CA ALA A 181 -2.77 -3.94 14.72
C ALA A 181 -2.87 -5.47 14.53
N ALA A 182 -3.95 -5.95 13.92
CA ALA A 182 -4.13 -7.36 13.59
C ALA A 182 -3.05 -7.86 12.60
N GLU A 183 -2.76 -7.09 11.55
CA GLU A 183 -1.68 -7.41 10.60
C GLU A 183 -0.31 -7.42 11.28
N ALA A 184 -0.03 -6.47 12.18
CA ALA A 184 1.22 -6.42 12.94
C ALA A 184 1.35 -7.63 13.88
N LYS A 185 0.28 -7.98 14.59
CA LYS A 185 0.22 -9.17 15.46
C LYS A 185 0.46 -10.46 14.68
N ALA A 186 -0.21 -10.63 13.54
CA ALA A 186 -0.01 -11.79 12.67
C ALA A 186 1.45 -11.93 12.18
N ARG A 187 2.09 -10.80 11.80
CA ARG A 187 3.51 -10.79 11.40
C ARG A 187 4.44 -11.15 12.57
N PHE A 188 4.15 -10.65 13.77
CA PHE A 188 4.92 -10.95 14.97
C PHE A 188 4.83 -12.44 15.33
N GLU A 189 3.61 -12.98 15.40
CA GLU A 189 3.36 -14.40 15.68
C GLU A 189 4.03 -15.30 14.63
N ALA A 190 3.94 -14.97 13.35
CA ALA A 190 4.62 -15.72 12.28
C ALA A 190 6.16 -15.71 12.42
N ARG A 191 6.74 -14.57 12.82
CA ARG A 191 8.18 -14.47 13.11
C ARG A 191 8.57 -15.31 14.32
N GLN A 192 7.78 -15.25 15.38
CA GLN A 192 8.04 -16.00 16.61
C GLN A 192 7.98 -17.52 16.35
N ALA A 193 6.95 -17.98 15.63
CA ALA A 193 6.84 -19.37 15.20
C ALA A 193 7.99 -19.83 14.29
N ARG A 194 8.57 -18.93 13.47
CA ARG A 194 9.78 -19.24 12.68
C ARG A 194 11.00 -19.42 13.59
N LEU A 195 11.21 -18.49 14.52
CA LEU A 195 12.34 -18.55 15.46
C LEU A 195 12.27 -19.77 16.37
N GLU A 196 11.08 -20.15 16.83
CA GLU A 196 10.88 -21.35 17.65
C GLU A 196 11.18 -22.63 16.86
N ARG A 197 10.74 -22.71 15.60
CA ARG A 197 11.10 -23.82 14.69
C ARG A 197 12.60 -23.92 14.45
N GLU A 198 13.27 -22.80 14.20
CA GLU A 198 14.74 -22.77 14.02
C GLU A 198 15.49 -23.19 15.29
N LYS A 199 15.04 -22.73 16.46
CA LYS A 199 15.60 -23.14 17.77
C LYS A 199 15.40 -24.63 18.01
N ALA A 200 14.20 -25.15 17.77
CA ALA A 200 13.89 -26.57 17.93
C ALA A 200 14.75 -27.43 16.99
N ALA A 201 14.83 -27.08 15.70
CA ALA A 201 15.68 -27.76 14.73
C ALA A 201 17.17 -27.70 15.12
N ARG A 202 17.65 -26.58 15.69
CA ARG A 202 19.01 -26.47 16.20
C ARG A 202 19.27 -27.36 17.41
N LEU A 203 18.33 -27.41 18.35
CA LEU A 203 18.42 -28.30 19.51
C LEU A 203 18.39 -29.78 19.09
N GLU A 204 17.58 -30.16 18.12
CA GLU A 204 17.57 -31.51 17.54
C GLU A 204 18.90 -31.85 16.86
N ARG A 205 19.47 -30.93 16.07
CA ARG A 205 20.81 -31.10 15.49
C ARG A 205 21.86 -31.30 16.59
N HIS A 206 21.85 -30.48 17.63
CA HIS A 206 22.77 -30.65 18.77
C HIS A 206 22.57 -31.98 19.51
N LYS A 207 21.33 -32.43 19.71
CA LYS A 207 21.04 -33.74 20.33
C LYS A 207 21.53 -34.90 19.45
N SER A 208 21.27 -34.84 18.14
CA SER A 208 21.74 -35.86 17.19
C SER A 208 23.27 -35.91 17.08
N ALA A 209 23.95 -34.77 17.23
CA ALA A 209 25.41 -34.70 17.28
C ALA A 209 26.01 -35.12 18.62
N ALA A 210 25.23 -35.04 19.72
CA ALA A 210 25.65 -35.45 21.06
C ALA A 210 25.42 -36.95 21.34
N VAL A 211 24.93 -37.72 20.35
CA VAL A 211 24.93 -39.18 20.41
C VAL A 211 26.38 -39.64 20.56
N GLN A 212 26.69 -40.25 21.70
CA GLN A 212 27.99 -40.80 22.02
C GLN A 212 28.42 -41.79 20.93
N PRO A 213 29.70 -41.81 20.53
CA PRO A 213 30.19 -42.81 19.59
C PRO A 213 29.86 -44.21 20.11
N ALA A 214 29.42 -45.11 19.23
CA ALA A 214 29.24 -46.51 19.59
C ALA A 214 30.56 -47.07 20.15
N ALA A 215 30.51 -48.08 21.02
CA ALA A 215 31.67 -48.57 21.79
C ALA A 215 32.95 -48.83 20.95
N LYS A 216 32.81 -49.18 19.66
CA LYS A 216 33.92 -49.37 18.71
C LYS A 216 34.74 -48.11 18.41
N ASP A 217 34.16 -46.92 18.51
CA ASP A 217 34.85 -45.67 18.15
C ASP A 217 35.73 -45.12 19.30
N LYS A 218 35.49 -45.53 20.55
CA LYS A 218 36.31 -45.12 21.70
C LYS A 218 37.73 -45.69 21.64
N ASP A 219 37.86 -46.93 21.18
CA ASP A 219 39.17 -47.60 21.03
C ASP A 219 40.01 -46.96 19.92
N ALA A 220 39.36 -46.57 18.81
CA ALA A 220 40.04 -45.88 17.70
C ALA A 220 40.55 -44.48 18.09
N ILE A 221 39.80 -43.74 18.91
CA ILE A 221 40.18 -42.40 19.39
C ILE A 221 41.34 -42.48 20.40
N ALA A 222 41.34 -43.47 21.29
CA ALA A 222 42.43 -43.71 22.23
C ALA A 222 43.75 -44.07 21.51
N ALA A 223 43.67 -44.91 20.47
CA ALA A 223 44.83 -45.27 19.64
C ALA A 223 45.40 -44.07 18.86
N ALA A 224 44.56 -43.12 18.43
CA ALA A 224 45.00 -41.91 17.74
C ALA A 224 45.69 -40.90 18.69
N LEU A 225 45.17 -40.75 19.92
CA LEU A 225 45.77 -39.88 20.95
C LEU A 225 47.16 -40.39 21.40
N ALA A 226 47.37 -41.71 21.45
CA ALA A 226 48.68 -42.29 21.72
C ALA A 226 49.71 -41.91 20.65
N ARG A 227 49.34 -41.97 19.35
CA ARG A 227 50.22 -41.58 18.23
C ARG A 227 50.59 -40.10 18.23
N VAL A 228 49.70 -39.22 18.70
CA VAL A 228 50.00 -37.78 18.81
C VAL A 228 50.93 -37.48 19.97
N LYS A 229 50.77 -38.18 21.11
CA LYS A 229 51.71 -38.09 22.24
C LYS A 229 53.11 -38.59 21.87
N GLU A 230 53.22 -39.66 21.10
CA GLU A 230 54.52 -40.14 20.58
C GLU A 230 55.18 -39.13 19.63
N LYS A 231 54.41 -38.45 18.77
CA LYS A 231 54.92 -37.38 17.91
C LYS A 231 55.33 -36.12 18.68
N GLN A 232 54.65 -35.77 19.77
CA GLN A 232 55.07 -34.67 20.65
C GLN A 232 56.33 -35.03 21.46
N ALA A 233 56.48 -36.28 21.88
CA ALA A 233 57.70 -36.74 22.55
C ALA A 233 58.94 -36.69 21.63
N GLN A 234 58.74 -36.87 20.31
CA GLN A 234 59.82 -36.74 19.30
C GLN A 234 60.15 -35.29 18.90
N ALA A 235 59.32 -34.30 19.25
CA ALA A 235 59.52 -32.91 18.87
C ALA A 235 60.37 -32.08 19.87
N THR A 236 60.80 -32.67 20.98
CA THR A 236 61.59 -31.98 22.02
C THR A 236 63.08 -32.20 21.81
N GLN A 237 63.66 -31.59 20.77
CA GLN A 237 65.09 -31.27 20.76
C GLN A 237 65.27 -29.75 20.81
N PRO A 238 66.10 -29.21 21.72
CA PRO A 238 66.25 -27.77 21.87
C PRO A 238 66.98 -27.19 20.65
N ILE A 239 66.36 -26.21 20.00
CA ILE A 239 66.96 -25.46 18.89
C ILE A 239 67.98 -24.47 19.50
N VAL A 240 69.27 -24.74 19.34
CA VAL A 240 70.36 -23.82 19.74
C VAL A 240 70.58 -22.81 18.62
N ILE A 241 70.22 -21.55 18.87
CA ILE A 241 70.45 -20.43 17.94
C ILE A 241 71.84 -19.84 18.25
N LYS A 242 72.82 -20.02 17.35
CA LYS A 242 74.09 -19.27 17.40
C LYS A 242 73.85 -17.86 16.84
N ALA A 243 74.21 -16.83 17.61
CA ALA A 243 74.02 -15.43 17.21
C ALA A 243 74.94 -15.09 16.03
N GLY A 244 74.35 -14.75 14.87
CA GLY A 244 75.06 -14.16 13.73
C GLY A 244 74.63 -14.61 12.33
N GLU A 245 73.98 -15.77 12.16
CA GLU A 245 73.54 -16.26 10.85
C GLU A 245 72.02 -16.32 10.71
N ARG A 246 71.52 -15.97 9.52
CA ARG A 246 70.09 -16.06 9.18
C ARG A 246 69.68 -17.54 9.08
N PRO A 247 68.65 -18.00 9.81
CA PRO A 247 68.17 -19.38 9.70
C PRO A 247 67.64 -19.65 8.29
N ASP A 248 68.17 -20.68 7.62
CA ASP A 248 67.75 -21.05 6.28
C ASP A 248 66.37 -21.75 6.31
N ASN A 249 65.32 -20.94 6.27
CA ASN A 249 63.92 -21.37 6.31
C ASN A 249 63.38 -21.81 4.93
N SER A 250 64.25 -22.02 3.94
CA SER A 250 63.87 -22.40 2.57
C SER A 250 63.02 -23.68 2.50
N ALA A 251 63.34 -24.69 3.31
CA ALA A 251 62.58 -25.95 3.37
C ALA A 251 61.13 -25.77 3.89
N ILE A 252 60.91 -24.87 4.85
CA ILE A 252 59.57 -24.59 5.39
C ILE A 252 58.74 -23.76 4.41
N ILE A 253 59.38 -22.85 3.67
CA ILE A 253 58.74 -22.05 2.62
C ILE A 253 58.27 -22.98 1.48
N ALA A 254 59.12 -23.90 1.01
CA ALA A 254 58.77 -24.88 -0.02
C ALA A 254 57.61 -25.80 0.43
N ALA A 255 57.62 -26.27 1.69
CA ALA A 255 56.53 -27.07 2.24
C ALA A 255 55.20 -26.29 2.32
N ARG A 256 55.26 -24.98 2.61
CA ARG A 256 54.08 -24.11 2.67
C ARG A 256 53.50 -23.84 1.29
N GLU A 257 54.34 -23.65 0.28
CA GLU A 257 53.92 -23.49 -1.11
C GLU A 257 53.30 -24.77 -1.67
N ALA A 258 53.90 -25.93 -1.40
CA ALA A 258 53.33 -27.23 -1.80
C ALA A 258 51.94 -27.45 -1.19
N ARG A 259 51.73 -27.09 0.08
CA ARG A 259 50.40 -27.13 0.73
C ARG A 259 49.40 -26.17 0.11
N LYS A 260 49.85 -24.97 -0.27
CA LYS A 260 48.99 -23.95 -0.90
C LYS A 260 48.60 -24.38 -2.32
N ALA A 261 49.50 -25.03 -3.05
CA ALA A 261 49.24 -25.61 -4.37
C ALA A 261 48.25 -26.77 -4.28
N GLN A 262 48.39 -27.68 -3.32
CA GLN A 262 47.43 -28.77 -3.09
C GLN A 262 46.03 -28.26 -2.70
N ALA A 263 45.95 -27.19 -1.89
CA ALA A 263 44.68 -26.57 -1.54
C ALA A 263 44.00 -25.91 -2.74
N ARG A 264 44.77 -25.25 -3.62
CA ARG A 264 44.26 -24.69 -4.89
C ARG A 264 43.81 -25.78 -5.86
N ALA A 265 44.55 -26.89 -5.96
CA ALA A 265 44.16 -28.03 -6.80
C ALA A 265 42.83 -28.64 -6.33
N LYS A 266 42.64 -28.83 -5.02
CA LYS A 266 41.37 -29.31 -4.46
C LYS A 266 40.22 -28.32 -4.64
N GLN A 267 40.49 -27.02 -4.53
CA GLN A 267 39.48 -26.00 -4.84
C GLN A 267 39.10 -26.03 -6.32
N ALA A 268 40.07 -26.20 -7.22
CA ALA A 268 39.81 -26.32 -8.66
C ALA A 268 38.99 -27.59 -9.00
N GLU A 269 39.27 -28.72 -8.36
CA GLU A 269 38.46 -29.95 -8.49
C GLU A 269 37.03 -29.74 -7.98
N LEU A 270 36.86 -29.12 -6.80
CA LEU A 270 35.54 -28.79 -6.25
C LEU A 270 34.77 -27.82 -7.17
N GLN A 271 35.47 -26.90 -7.82
CA GLN A 271 34.87 -25.95 -8.75
C GLN A 271 34.45 -26.63 -10.06
N GLN A 272 35.28 -27.53 -10.60
CA GLN A 272 34.91 -28.36 -11.76
C GLN A 272 33.72 -29.29 -11.48
N THR A 273 33.58 -29.84 -10.27
CA THR A 273 32.40 -30.64 -9.91
C THR A 273 31.12 -29.82 -9.78
N ASN A 274 31.21 -28.56 -9.33
CA ASN A 274 30.08 -27.64 -9.27
C ASN A 274 29.69 -27.08 -10.65
N ASP A 275 30.68 -26.86 -11.53
CA ASP A 275 30.44 -26.42 -12.90
C ASP A 275 29.82 -27.56 -13.74
N ALA A 276 30.26 -28.82 -13.55
CA ALA A 276 29.62 -29.97 -14.17
C ALA A 276 28.17 -30.19 -13.71
N ALA A 277 27.84 -29.88 -12.44
CA ALA A 277 26.48 -29.96 -11.91
C ALA A 277 25.57 -28.79 -12.34
N THR A 278 26.13 -27.65 -12.75
CA THR A 278 25.37 -26.47 -13.22
C THR A 278 25.10 -26.49 -14.72
N VAL A 279 25.89 -27.20 -15.52
CA VAL A 279 25.66 -27.36 -16.98
C VAL A 279 24.47 -28.29 -17.29
N THR A 280 24.02 -29.12 -16.35
CA THR A 280 22.88 -30.04 -16.56
C THR A 280 21.51 -29.49 -16.15
N ASP A 281 21.38 -28.23 -15.72
CA ASP A 281 20.08 -27.65 -15.32
C ASP A 281 19.41 -26.84 -16.45
N PRO A 282 18.44 -27.41 -17.19
CA PRO A 282 17.80 -26.77 -18.35
C PRO A 282 17.01 -25.48 -18.02
N ARG A 283 16.80 -25.16 -16.74
CA ARG A 283 16.08 -23.94 -16.33
C ARG A 283 16.96 -22.70 -16.38
N LYS A 284 18.27 -22.81 -16.16
CA LYS A 284 19.18 -21.64 -16.19
C LYS A 284 19.49 -21.18 -17.60
N THR A 285 19.68 -22.10 -18.55
CA THR A 285 19.84 -21.78 -19.97
C THR A 285 18.59 -21.09 -20.54
N ALA A 286 17.39 -21.45 -20.07
CA ALA A 286 16.15 -20.77 -20.45
C ALA A 286 16.06 -19.33 -19.92
N VAL A 287 16.53 -19.08 -18.69
CA VAL A 287 16.53 -17.75 -18.06
C VAL A 287 17.56 -16.82 -18.70
N GLU A 288 18.75 -17.31 -19.03
CA GLU A 288 19.77 -16.52 -19.73
C GLU A 288 19.34 -16.17 -21.17
N ALA A 289 18.69 -17.10 -21.87
CA ALA A 289 18.10 -16.83 -23.18
C ALA A 289 16.96 -15.79 -23.11
N ALA A 290 16.17 -15.76 -22.03
CA ALA A 290 15.12 -14.77 -21.83
C ALA A 290 15.70 -13.37 -21.52
N ILE A 291 16.77 -13.30 -20.73
CA ILE A 291 17.46 -12.04 -20.41
C ILE A 291 18.15 -11.47 -21.66
N ALA A 292 18.73 -12.32 -22.52
CA ALA A 292 19.31 -11.89 -23.79
C ALA A 292 18.26 -11.29 -24.73
N ARG A 293 17.06 -11.91 -24.83
CA ARG A 293 15.95 -11.36 -25.62
C ARG A 293 15.41 -10.04 -25.05
N ALA A 294 15.36 -9.91 -23.72
CA ALA A 294 14.94 -8.67 -23.08
C ALA A 294 15.95 -7.53 -23.31
N LYS A 295 17.25 -7.83 -23.31
CA LYS A 295 18.30 -6.85 -23.63
C LYS A 295 18.28 -6.43 -25.10
N ALA A 296 18.06 -7.37 -26.02
CA ALA A 296 17.92 -7.07 -27.46
C ALA A 296 16.75 -6.12 -27.73
N ARG A 297 15.56 -6.41 -27.16
CA ARG A 297 14.38 -5.54 -27.27
C ARG A 297 14.61 -4.15 -26.68
N LYS A 298 15.37 -4.06 -25.58
CA LYS A 298 15.68 -2.78 -24.93
C LYS A 298 16.63 -1.92 -25.77
N LEU A 299 17.54 -2.55 -26.51
CA LEU A 299 18.44 -1.88 -27.47
C LEU A 299 17.69 -1.40 -28.72
N GLU A 300 16.78 -2.22 -29.26
CA GLU A 300 15.90 -1.81 -30.38
C GLU A 300 15.01 -0.62 -29.99
N GLN A 301 14.46 -0.64 -28.78
CA GLN A 301 13.60 0.44 -28.26
C GLN A 301 14.38 1.72 -27.95
N GLN A 302 15.68 1.62 -27.66
CA GLN A 302 16.58 2.78 -27.51
C GLN A 302 16.99 3.36 -28.86
N GLN A 303 17.12 2.53 -29.91
CA GLN A 303 17.38 3.01 -31.27
C GLN A 303 16.16 3.68 -31.91
N ALA A 304 14.94 3.19 -31.63
CA ALA A 304 13.69 3.82 -32.11
C ALA A 304 13.39 5.19 -31.46
N ASN A 305 14.00 5.49 -30.31
CA ASN A 305 13.83 6.76 -29.60
C ASN A 305 14.94 7.79 -29.93
N ALA A 306 15.84 7.48 -30.88
CA ALA A 306 17.03 8.29 -31.19
C ALA A 306 17.03 8.87 -32.62
N GLU A 307 15.89 8.92 -33.32
CA GLU A 307 15.75 9.73 -34.54
C GLU A 307 15.36 11.18 -34.17
N PRO A 308 16.20 12.20 -34.49
CA PRO A 308 15.97 13.57 -34.08
C PRO A 308 15.11 14.38 -35.06
N GLU A 309 14.46 15.39 -34.49
CA GLU A 309 13.86 16.55 -35.14
C GLU A 309 14.79 17.16 -36.21
N GLU A 310 14.32 17.25 -37.46
CA GLU A 310 14.88 18.17 -38.45
C GLU A 310 13.79 18.70 -39.40
N GLN A 311 13.44 19.99 -39.18
CA GLN A 311 13.08 21.04 -40.14
C GLN A 311 11.93 20.78 -41.16
N VAL A 312 10.79 21.45 -40.97
CA VAL A 312 10.28 22.64 -41.73
C VAL A 312 9.12 23.25 -40.93
#